data_AF-A0A0M0BS07-F1
#
_entry.id   AF-A0A0M0BS07-F1
#
_cell.length_a   1.000
_cell.length_b   1.000
_cell.length_c   1.000
_cell.angle_alpha   90.00
_cell.angle_beta   90.00
_cell.angle_gamma   90.00
#
_symmetry.space_group_name_H-M   'P 1'
#
loop_
_entity.id
_entity.type
_entity.pdbx_description
1 polymer ?
#
loop_
_entity_poly.entity_id
_entity_poly.type
_entity_poly.pdbx_seq_one_letter_code
_entity_poly.pdbx_strand_id
1 'polypeptide(L)'
;MTYEEEIEELRREINRLNEEILERLAERVEVAVRIGAVKRRHGRPIVDRSREGKVYEQVRELARGRGLDEEGVERIFREIIRLCTEAER
;
A
#
# COMPACT_ATOMS: atom_id res chain seq x y z
N MET A 1 6.98 7.18 -35.10
CA MET A 1 5.88 7.32 -34.14
C MET A 1 5.61 8.80 -33.94
N THR A 2 4.35 9.20 -33.82
CA THR A 2 3.99 10.57 -33.45
C THR A 2 4.05 10.76 -31.94
N TYR A 3 4.05 12.01 -31.49
CA TYR A 3 3.96 12.36 -30.07
C TYR A 3 2.76 11.68 -29.39
N GLU A 4 1.61 11.63 -30.08
CA GLU A 4 0.39 11.00 -29.57
C GLU A 4 0.56 9.48 -29.41
N GLU A 5 1.25 8.81 -30.33
CA GLU A 5 1.51 7.38 -30.27
C GLU A 5 2.45 7.01 -29.10
N GLU A 6 3.53 7.78 -28.90
CA GLU A 6 4.47 7.57 -27.79
C GLU A 6 3.81 7.77 -26.41
N ILE A 7 3.01 8.84 -26.27
CA ILE A 7 2.28 9.11 -25.02
C ILE A 7 1.27 8.00 -24.73
N GLU A 8 0.57 7.51 -25.75
CA GLU A 8 -0.43 6.47 -25.57
C GLU A 8 0.21 5.13 -25.14
N GLU A 9 1.39 4.79 -25.64
CA GLU A 9 2.14 3.61 -25.18
C GLU A 9 2.52 3.69 -23.70
N LEU A 10 3.05 4.85 -23.26
CA LEU A 10 3.38 5.06 -21.84
C LEU A 10 2.14 5.01 -20.94
N ARG A 11 0.99 5.51 -21.42
CA ARG A 11 -0.28 5.39 -20.69
C ARG A 11 -0.75 3.95 -20.55
N ARG A 12 -0.58 3.13 -21.58
CA ARG A 12 -0.87 1.68 -21.47
C ARG A 12 0.02 1.01 -20.44
N GLU A 13 1.30 1.40 -20.38
CA GLU A 13 2.19 0.90 -19.33
C GLU A 13 1.74 1.31 -17.93
N ILE A 14 1.34 2.57 -17.73
CA ILE A 14 0.75 3.04 -16.46
C ILE A 14 -0.51 2.25 -16.11
N ASN A 15 -1.39 1.99 -17.08
CA ASN A 15 -2.62 1.24 -16.84
C ASN A 15 -2.33 -0.20 -16.38
N ARG A 16 -1.36 -0.87 -17.01
CA ARG A 16 -0.91 -2.20 -16.56
C ARG A 16 -0.36 -2.15 -15.13
N LEU A 17 0.48 -1.17 -14.81
CA LEU A 17 1.01 -1.00 -13.46
C LEU A 17 -0.10 -0.73 -12.43
N ASN A 18 -1.16 -0.01 -12.81
CA ASN A 18 -2.30 0.22 -11.93
C ASN A 18 -3.03 -1.09 -11.59
N GLU A 19 -3.21 -1.99 -12.56
CA GLU A 19 -3.80 -3.32 -12.32
C GLU A 19 -2.93 -4.12 -11.34
N GLU A 20 -1.62 -4.15 -11.55
CA GLU A 20 -0.68 -4.84 -10.65
C GLU A 20 -0.70 -4.26 -9.22
N ILE A 21 -0.79 -2.92 -9.08
CA ILE A 21 -0.92 -2.28 -7.77
C ILE A 21 -2.22 -2.71 -7.09
N LEU A 22 -3.33 -2.75 -7.81
CA LEU A 22 -4.62 -3.20 -7.26
C LEU A 22 -4.57 -4.65 -6.79
N GLU A 23 -3.93 -5.54 -7.54
CA GLU A 23 -3.72 -6.93 -7.12
C GLU A 23 -2.94 -7.01 -5.80
N ARG A 24 -1.82 -6.27 -5.69
CA ARG A 24 -1.02 -6.27 -4.44
C ARG A 24 -1.78 -5.64 -3.27
N LEU A 25 -2.62 -4.65 -3.52
CA LEU A 25 -3.48 -4.07 -2.49
C LEU A 25 -4.52 -5.08 -2.00
N ALA A 26 -5.16 -5.82 -2.90
CA ALA A 26 -6.11 -6.87 -2.55
C ALA A 26 -5.45 -7.95 -1.66
N GLU A 27 -4.29 -8.47 -2.06
CA GLU A 27 -3.52 -9.42 -1.26
C GLU A 27 -3.19 -8.87 0.14
N ARG A 28 -2.78 -7.60 0.23
CA ARG A 28 -2.46 -6.96 1.51
C ARG A 28 -3.69 -6.83 2.41
N VAL A 29 -4.85 -6.51 1.85
CA VAL A 29 -6.12 -6.43 2.57
C VAL A 29 -6.52 -7.81 3.11
N GLU A 30 -6.39 -8.87 2.31
CA GLU A 30 -6.69 -10.24 2.77
C GLU A 30 -5.81 -10.65 3.96
N VAL A 31 -4.52 -10.33 3.92
CA VAL A 31 -3.61 -10.56 5.05
C VAL A 31 -4.04 -9.76 6.28
N ALA A 32 -4.43 -8.50 6.10
CA ALA A 32 -4.93 -7.66 7.19
C ALA A 32 -6.20 -8.26 7.83
N VAL A 33 -7.18 -8.68 7.04
CA VAL A 33 -8.41 -9.34 7.53
C VAL A 33 -8.09 -10.56 8.39
N ARG A 34 -7.14 -11.40 7.94
CA ARG A 34 -6.67 -12.57 8.70
C ARG A 34 -6.02 -12.16 10.03
N ILE A 35 -5.21 -11.09 10.04
CA ILE A 35 -4.64 -10.52 11.27
C ILE A 35 -5.76 -10.02 12.19
N GLY A 36 -6.75 -9.30 11.67
CA GLY A 36 -7.93 -8.83 12.42
C GLY A 36 -8.69 -9.97 13.10
N ALA A 37 -8.90 -11.09 12.39
CA ALA A 37 -9.53 -12.28 12.95
C ALA A 37 -8.72 -12.88 14.12
N VAL A 38 -7.38 -12.92 14.01
CA VAL A 38 -6.49 -13.34 15.11
C VAL A 38 -6.62 -12.38 16.29
N LYS A 39 -6.53 -11.06 16.07
CA LYS A 39 -6.65 -10.05 17.12
C LYS A 39 -7.98 -10.17 17.87
N ARG A 40 -9.10 -10.33 17.16
CA ARG A 40 -10.44 -10.55 17.74
C ARG A 40 -10.49 -11.80 18.62
N ARG A 41 -9.98 -12.93 18.13
CA ARG A 41 -9.94 -14.20 18.90
C ARG A 41 -9.16 -14.06 20.21
N HIS A 42 -8.16 -13.18 20.25
CA HIS A 42 -7.33 -12.93 21.43
C HIS A 42 -7.70 -11.65 22.21
N GLY A 43 -8.84 -11.02 21.91
CA GLY A 43 -9.30 -9.81 22.60
C GLY A 43 -8.35 -8.61 22.46
N ARG A 44 -7.56 -8.55 21.38
CA ARG A 44 -6.60 -7.46 21.11
C ARG A 44 -7.25 -6.35 20.26
N PRO A 45 -6.86 -5.08 20.46
CA PRO A 45 -7.36 -3.99 19.64
C PRO A 45 -6.90 -4.13 18.18
N ILE A 46 -7.74 -3.68 17.25
CA ILE A 46 -7.44 -3.69 15.80
C ILE A 46 -6.31 -2.71 15.50
N VAL A 47 -6.34 -1.52 16.09
CA VAL A 47 -5.33 -0.47 15.88
C VAL A 47 -4.10 -0.73 16.75
N ASP A 48 -2.92 -0.76 16.11
CA ASP A 48 -1.62 -0.85 16.77
C ASP A 48 -0.68 0.24 16.24
N ARG A 49 -0.64 1.37 16.95
CA ARG A 49 0.17 2.54 16.58
C ARG A 49 1.67 2.25 16.55
N SER A 50 2.15 1.32 17.38
CA SER A 50 3.56 0.94 17.37
C SER A 50 3.89 0.19 16.08
N ARG A 51 3.00 -0.71 15.64
CA ARG A 51 3.17 -1.41 14.38
C ARG A 51 3.11 -0.46 13.18
N GLU A 52 2.20 0.51 13.18
CA GLU A 52 2.08 1.53 12.12
C GLU A 52 3.36 2.35 11.98
N GLY A 53 3.91 2.86 13.10
CA GLY A 53 5.17 3.59 13.11
C GLY A 53 6.31 2.83 12.44
N LYS A 54 6.43 1.52 12.74
CA LYS A 54 7.41 0.64 12.09
C LYS A 54 7.17 0.44 10.60
N VAL A 55 5.91 0.44 10.14
CA VAL A 55 5.62 0.41 8.70
C VAL A 55 6.10 1.71 8.05
N TYR A 56 5.81 2.87 8.65
CA TYR A 56 6.22 4.17 8.10
C TYR A 56 7.74 4.30 7.98
N GLU A 57 8.48 3.90 9.01
CA GLU A 57 9.95 3.84 8.97
C GLU A 57 10.44 2.94 7.83
N GLN A 58 9.92 1.72 7.74
CA GLN A 58 10.30 0.75 6.72
C GLN A 58 10.04 1.26 5.30
N VAL A 59 8.89 1.90 5.05
CA VAL A 59 8.55 2.36 3.69
C VAL A 59 9.34 3.60 3.29
N ARG A 60 9.70 4.48 4.23
CA ARG A 60 10.63 5.59 3.98
C ARG A 60 12.01 5.08 3.58
N GLU A 61 12.54 4.07 4.27
CA GLU A 61 13.82 3.45 3.89
C GLU A 61 13.77 2.82 2.50
N LEU A 62 12.68 2.10 2.19
CA LEU A 62 12.46 1.51 0.87
C LEU A 62 12.31 2.56 -0.23
N ALA A 63 11.67 3.69 0.06
CA ALA A 63 11.53 4.83 -0.84
C ALA A 63 12.88 5.46 -1.14
N ARG A 64 13.67 5.76 -0.09
CA ARG A 64 15.02 6.30 -0.21
C ARG A 64 15.91 5.42 -1.07
N GLY A 65 15.90 4.10 -0.84
CA GLY A 65 16.66 3.14 -1.63
C GLY A 65 16.26 3.05 -3.11
N ARG A 66 15.11 3.62 -3.50
CA ARG A 66 14.59 3.66 -4.87
C ARG A 66 14.61 5.07 -5.48
N GLY A 67 15.13 6.06 -4.77
CA GLY A 67 15.11 7.47 -5.21
C GLY A 67 13.72 8.09 -5.25
N LEU A 68 12.77 7.57 -4.46
CA LEU A 68 11.42 8.10 -4.33
C LEU A 68 11.33 9.11 -3.18
N ASP A 69 10.39 10.06 -3.27
CA ASP A 69 10.03 10.97 -2.17
C ASP A 69 9.53 10.16 -0.96
N GLU A 70 10.31 10.18 0.11
CA GLU A 70 10.03 9.42 1.33
C GLU A 70 8.68 9.83 1.95
N GLU A 71 8.40 11.13 1.99
CA GLU A 71 7.16 11.64 2.56
C GLU A 71 5.95 11.29 1.68
N GLY A 72 6.11 11.35 0.36
CA GLY A 72 5.11 10.93 -0.61
C GLY A 72 4.75 9.46 -0.49
N VAL A 73 5.75 8.59 -0.40
CA VAL A 73 5.53 7.16 -0.18
C VAL A 73 4.85 6.92 1.17
N GLU A 74 5.29 7.59 2.24
CA GLU A 74 4.63 7.46 3.53
C GLU A 74 3.15 7.85 3.48
N ARG A 75 2.81 8.97 2.81
CA ARG A 75 1.40 9.40 2.63
C ARG A 75 0.56 8.32 1.94
N ILE A 76 1.10 7.69 0.89
CA ILE A 76 0.40 6.58 0.20
C ILE A 76 0.20 5.41 1.17
N PHE A 77 1.24 5.02 1.92
CA PHE A 77 1.14 3.90 2.84
C PHE A 77 0.22 4.16 4.03
N ARG A 78 0.04 5.41 4.47
CA ARG A 78 -0.98 5.77 5.46
C ARG A 78 -2.39 5.44 4.96
N GLU A 79 -2.72 5.78 3.71
CA GLU A 79 -4.02 5.44 3.12
C GLU A 79 -4.18 3.92 2.93
N ILE A 80 -3.11 3.22 2.53
CA ILE A 80 -3.14 1.75 2.42
C ILE A 80 -3.36 1.07 3.79
N ILE A 81 -2.72 1.56 4.85
CA ILE A 81 -2.98 1.08 6.22
C ILE A 81 -4.41 1.36 6.65
N ARG A 82 -4.93 2.55 6.35
CA ARG A 82 -6.31 2.92 6.65
C ARG A 82 -7.30 1.97 5.97
N LEU A 83 -7.14 1.73 4.67
CA LEU A 83 -7.94 0.77 3.90
C LEU A 83 -7.96 -0.62 4.56
N CYS A 84 -6.79 -1.11 4.96
CA CYS A 84 -6.67 -2.41 5.63
C CYS A 84 -7.33 -2.43 7.02
N THR A 85 -7.15 -1.36 7.80
CA THR A 85 -7.73 -1.23 9.15
C THR A 85 -9.26 -1.17 9.11
N GLU A 86 -9.83 -0.57 8.06
CA GLU A 86 -11.27 -0.54 7.84
C GLU A 86 -11.82 -1.93 7.47
N ALA A 87 -11.09 -2.70 6.65
CA ALA A 87 -11.44 -4.09 6.31
C ALA A 87 -11.24 -5.08 7.47
N GLU A 88 -10.39 -4.76 8.45
CA GLU A 88 -10.16 -5.58 9.64
C GLU A 88 -11.35 -5.60 10.62
N ARG A 89 -12.28 -4.64 10.54
CA ARG A 89 -13.41 -4.49 11.48
C ARG A 89 -14.46 -5.58 11.32
#